data_AF-W7D942-F1
#
_entry.id   AF-W7D942-F1
#
_cell.length_a   1.000
_cell.length_b   1.000
_cell.length_c   1.000
_cell.angle_alpha   90.00
_cell.angle_beta   90.00
_cell.angle_gamma   90.00
#
_symmetry.space_group_name_H-M   'P 1'
#
loop_
_entity.id
_entity.type
_entity.pdbx_description
1 polymer ?
#
loop_
_entity_poly.entity_id
_entity_poly.type
_entity_poly.pdbx_seq_one_letter_code
_entity_poly.pdbx_strand_id
1 'polypeptide(L)'
;MDHAYTGISNYQIESGTRSIETGSDAIRLTRENNQVHTKSTVQVRFSDDLAKDSMDALQMNVSSNSLALDDSFQTKAKSVRAFSKELFYDFNVTKNSWLILSSSKQVHVYSPVGMEYIMK
;
A
#
# COMPACT_ATOMS: atom_id res chain seq x y z
N MET A 1 -4.36 12.81 -16.09
CA MET A 1 -5.45 13.16 -15.16
C MET A 1 -6.43 12.02 -15.25
N ASP A 2 -6.67 11.36 -14.12
CA ASP A 2 -7.57 10.21 -14.05
C ASP A 2 -8.90 10.67 -13.44
N HIS A 3 -10.00 10.25 -14.05
CA HIS A 3 -11.36 10.65 -13.69
C HIS A 3 -12.24 9.42 -13.56
N ALA A 4 -13.09 9.39 -12.53
CA ALA A 4 -14.03 8.30 -12.33
C ALA A 4 -15.34 8.73 -11.68
N TYR A 5 -16.39 7.96 -11.97
CA TYR A 5 -17.75 8.21 -11.51
C TYR A 5 -18.24 7.04 -10.65
N THR A 6 -18.72 7.34 -9.44
CA THR A 6 -19.50 6.38 -8.64
C THR A 6 -20.80 7.04 -8.15
N GLY A 7 -21.93 6.53 -8.63
CA GLY A 7 -23.25 7.12 -8.37
C GLY A 7 -23.34 8.58 -8.83
N ILE A 8 -23.52 9.50 -7.87
CA ILE A 8 -23.61 10.96 -8.08
C ILE A 8 -22.32 11.73 -7.76
N SER A 9 -21.20 11.01 -7.56
CA SER A 9 -19.90 11.61 -7.22
C SER A 9 -18.90 11.43 -8.36
N ASN A 10 -18.12 12.48 -8.62
CA ASN A 10 -16.99 12.48 -9.53
C ASN A 10 -15.68 12.63 -8.74
N TYR A 11 -14.72 11.76 -9.01
CA TYR A 11 -13.39 11.77 -8.40
C TYR A 11 -12.35 12.18 -9.44
N GLN A 12 -11.50 13.12 -9.08
CA GLN A 12 -10.41 13.60 -9.90
C GLN A 12 -9.11 13.62 -9.09
N ILE A 13 -8.08 12.95 -9.59
CA ILE A 13 -6.72 13.14 -9.07
C ILE A 13 -6.09 14.34 -9.78
N GLU A 14 -5.72 15.35 -8.99
CA GLU A 14 -5.11 16.58 -9.49
C GLU A 14 -3.60 16.44 -9.62
N SER A 15 -2.98 15.80 -8.62
CA SER A 15 -1.53 15.62 -8.52
C SER A 15 -1.23 14.45 -7.58
N GLY A 16 -0.09 13.80 -7.77
CA GLY A 16 0.39 12.81 -6.82
C GLY A 16 1.80 12.34 -7.11
N THR A 17 2.41 11.69 -6.12
CA THR A 17 3.75 11.12 -6.19
C THR A 17 3.72 9.67 -5.75
N ARG A 18 4.51 8.83 -6.43
CA ARG A 18 4.68 7.42 -6.08
C ARG A 18 6.11 7.19 -5.62
N SER A 19 6.28 6.50 -4.50
CA SER A 19 7.56 6.05 -3.98
C SER A 19 7.48 4.59 -3.55
N ILE A 20 8.65 3.99 -3.36
CA ILE A 20 8.79 2.67 -2.75
C ILE A 20 9.34 2.89 -1.35
N GLU A 21 8.67 2.34 -0.35
CA GLU A 21 8.99 2.54 1.06
C GLU A 21 9.04 1.20 1.82
N THR A 22 9.79 1.19 2.91
CA THR A 22 9.79 0.08 3.87
C THR A 22 8.60 0.26 4.81
N GLY A 23 7.76 -0.77 4.94
CA GLY A 23 6.66 -0.77 5.87
C GLY A 23 7.11 -0.64 7.33
N SER A 24 6.25 -0.05 8.16
CA SER A 24 6.54 0.24 9.57
C SER A 24 6.63 -1.02 10.44
N ASP A 25 5.89 -2.06 10.07
CA ASP A 25 5.62 -3.20 10.94
C ASP A 25 6.54 -4.36 10.60
N ALA A 26 7.24 -4.86 11.62
CA ALA A 26 8.13 -6.00 11.44
C ALA A 26 7.31 -7.27 11.18
N ILE A 27 7.69 -8.01 10.14
CA ILE A 27 7.11 -9.31 9.82
C ILE A 27 7.83 -10.38 10.62
N ARG A 28 7.05 -11.26 11.25
CA ARG A 28 7.60 -12.39 12.03
C ARG A 28 8.36 -13.34 11.09
N LEU A 29 9.53 -13.75 11.56
CA LEU A 29 10.36 -14.76 10.91
C LEU A 29 10.59 -15.94 11.86
N THR A 30 10.80 -17.11 11.28
CA THR A 30 11.36 -18.27 11.98
C THR A 30 12.74 -18.56 11.41
N ARG A 31 13.64 -19.05 12.27
CA ARG A 31 14.99 -19.43 11.87
C ARG A 31 15.32 -20.79 12.46
N GLU A 32 15.75 -21.70 11.59
CA GLU A 32 16.30 -23.00 11.94
C GLU A 32 17.71 -23.08 11.33
N ASN A 33 18.74 -23.11 12.18
CA ASN A 33 20.13 -22.97 11.76
C ASN A 33 20.35 -21.68 10.94
N ASN A 34 20.78 -21.80 9.68
CA ASN A 34 21.00 -20.69 8.75
C ASN A 34 19.82 -20.44 7.81
N GLN A 35 18.74 -21.22 7.92
CA GLN A 35 17.56 -21.09 7.08
C GLN A 35 16.57 -20.13 7.76
N VAL A 36 16.17 -19.09 7.06
CA VAL A 36 15.13 -18.15 7.47
C VAL A 36 13.87 -18.44 6.67
N HIS A 37 12.72 -18.41 7.35
CA HIS A 37 11.40 -18.47 6.74
C HIS A 37 10.56 -17.29 7.21
N THR A 38 9.79 -16.72 6.29
CA THR A 38 8.84 -15.66 6.57
C THR A 38 7.55 -15.93 5.84
N LYS A 39 6.42 -15.84 6.57
CA LYS A 39 5.09 -15.95 6.00
C LYS A 39 4.17 -14.95 6.66
N SER A 40 3.49 -14.13 5.86
CA SER A 40 2.55 -13.12 6.33
C SER A 40 1.54 -12.73 5.24
N THR A 41 0.40 -12.21 5.65
CA THR A 41 -0.54 -11.53 4.76
C THR A 41 -0.58 -10.07 5.16
N VAL A 42 -0.12 -9.18 4.28
CA VAL A 42 -0.06 -7.74 4.53
C VAL A 42 -1.22 -7.08 3.82
N GLN A 43 -2.00 -6.25 4.53
CA GLN A 43 -3.14 -5.55 3.96
C GLN A 43 -2.70 -4.25 3.29
N VAL A 44 -3.43 -3.82 2.25
CA VAL A 44 -3.36 -2.44 1.75
C VAL A 44 -3.89 -1.52 2.84
N ARG A 45 -3.18 -0.41 3.08
CA ARG A 45 -3.58 0.60 4.08
C ARG A 45 -3.98 1.88 3.37
N PHE A 46 -5.09 2.46 3.83
CA PHE A 46 -5.64 3.70 3.33
C PHE A 46 -5.61 4.74 4.45
N SER A 47 -5.33 6.00 4.13
CA SER A 47 -5.38 7.09 5.11
C SER A 47 -6.79 7.34 5.64
N ASP A 48 -7.80 7.14 4.78
CA ASP A 48 -9.22 7.31 5.07
C ASP A 48 -10.10 6.63 3.99
N ASP A 49 -11.42 6.73 4.15
CA ASP A 49 -12.40 6.19 3.20
C ASP A 49 -12.33 6.89 1.84
N LEU A 50 -11.94 8.17 1.78
CA LEU A 50 -11.80 8.90 0.52
C LEU A 50 -10.65 8.34 -0.33
N ALA A 51 -9.53 7.98 0.30
CA ALA A 51 -8.43 7.28 -0.35
C ALA A 51 -8.92 5.97 -0.96
N LYS A 52 -9.66 5.15 -0.19
CA LYS A 52 -10.21 3.88 -0.68
C LYS A 52 -11.20 4.09 -1.83
N ASP A 53 -12.20 4.95 -1.65
CA ASP A 53 -13.23 5.24 -2.65
C ASP A 53 -12.64 5.76 -3.95
N SER A 54 -11.62 6.62 -3.87
CA SER A 54 -10.95 7.15 -5.06
C SER A 54 -10.17 6.08 -5.82
N MET A 55 -9.46 5.19 -5.11
CA MET A 55 -8.75 4.07 -5.74
C MET A 55 -9.71 3.09 -6.42
N ASP A 56 -10.82 2.75 -5.75
CA ASP A 56 -11.88 1.89 -6.27
C ASP A 56 -12.52 2.52 -7.52
N ALA A 57 -12.88 3.81 -7.44
CA ALA A 57 -13.51 4.54 -8.54
C ALA A 57 -12.58 4.62 -9.76
N LEU A 58 -11.32 4.99 -9.54
CA LEU A 58 -10.32 5.21 -10.60
C LEU A 58 -9.73 3.91 -11.14
N GLN A 59 -10.19 2.75 -10.65
CA GLN A 59 -9.70 1.42 -11.02
C GLN A 59 -8.16 1.35 -10.97
N MET A 60 -7.58 2.04 -9.99
CA MET A 60 -6.15 2.02 -9.81
C MET A 60 -5.78 0.59 -9.41
N ASN A 61 -4.86 0.00 -10.17
CA ASN A 61 -4.57 -1.44 -10.22
C ASN A 61 -3.91 -1.99 -8.94
N VAL A 62 -4.48 -1.70 -7.77
CA VAL A 62 -4.12 -2.26 -6.47
C VAL A 62 -4.93 -3.54 -6.36
N SER A 63 -4.44 -4.57 -7.04
CA SER A 63 -5.17 -5.78 -7.41
C SER A 63 -5.60 -6.70 -6.25
N SER A 64 -5.45 -6.29 -5.00
CA SER A 64 -5.93 -7.04 -3.85
C SER A 64 -5.88 -6.19 -2.59
N ASN A 65 -6.90 -6.30 -1.73
CA ASN A 65 -6.88 -5.69 -0.39
C ASN A 65 -5.71 -6.17 0.49
N SER A 66 -5.00 -7.21 0.07
CA SER A 66 -3.80 -7.73 0.73
C SER A 66 -2.87 -8.46 -0.23
N LEU A 67 -1.61 -8.64 0.18
CA LEU A 67 -0.63 -9.50 -0.48
C LEU A 67 -0.16 -10.57 0.50
N ALA A 68 -0.27 -11.84 0.09
CA ALA A 68 0.38 -12.95 0.78
C ALA A 68 1.87 -12.96 0.42
N LEU A 69 2.72 -12.88 1.44
CA LEU A 69 4.17 -12.87 1.35
C LEU A 69 4.69 -14.17 1.98
N ASP A 70 5.38 -14.99 1.20
CA ASP A 70 5.97 -16.25 1.63
C ASP A 70 7.36 -16.36 0.99
N ASP A 71 8.41 -16.44 1.80
CA ASP A 71 9.79 -16.51 1.32
C ASP A 71 10.67 -17.28 2.30
N SER A 72 11.75 -17.82 1.75
CA SER A 72 12.75 -18.57 2.49
C SER A 72 14.13 -18.46 1.84
N PHE A 73 15.15 -18.21 2.66
CA PHE A 73 16.52 -18.09 2.17
C PHE A 73 17.54 -18.47 3.24
N GLN A 74 18.76 -18.76 2.79
CA GLN A 74 19.89 -19.04 3.68
C GLN A 74 20.70 -17.78 3.95
N THR A 75 21.12 -17.58 5.19
CA THR A 75 22.04 -16.51 5.55
C THR A 75 22.88 -16.85 6.78
N LYS A 76 24.10 -16.32 6.82
CA LYS A 76 24.98 -16.35 8.00
C LYS A 76 24.85 -15.09 8.86
N ALA A 77 24.01 -14.14 8.46
CA ALA A 77 23.77 -12.90 9.21
C ALA A 77 23.25 -13.23 10.62
N LYS A 78 23.82 -12.57 11.63
CA LYS A 78 23.46 -12.81 13.03
C LYS A 78 22.04 -12.32 13.30
N SER A 79 21.66 -11.20 12.68
CA SER A 79 20.33 -10.61 12.79
C SER A 79 19.71 -10.44 11.41
N VAL A 80 18.42 -10.76 11.31
CA VAL A 80 17.58 -10.50 10.15
C VAL A 80 16.29 -9.87 10.66
N ARG A 81 15.81 -8.84 10.00
CA ARG A 81 14.48 -8.26 10.20
C ARG A 81 13.78 -8.20 8.85
N ALA A 82 12.52 -8.62 8.82
CA ALA A 82 11.69 -8.58 7.63
C ALA A 82 10.63 -7.49 7.78
N PHE A 83 10.35 -6.78 6.68
CA PHE A 83 9.31 -5.76 6.57
C PHE A 83 8.59 -5.93 5.24
N SER A 84 7.38 -5.37 5.12
CA SER A 84 6.76 -5.20 3.81
C SER A 84 7.56 -4.17 3.01
N LYS A 85 7.73 -4.44 1.72
CA LYS A 85 8.09 -3.42 0.74
C LYS A 85 6.78 -2.88 0.17
N GLU A 86 6.56 -1.57 0.26
CA GLU A 86 5.28 -0.95 -0.04
C GLU A 86 5.44 0.06 -1.19
N LEU A 87 4.51 0.04 -2.13
CA LEU A 87 4.27 1.15 -3.03
C LEU A 87 3.43 2.16 -2.27
N PHE A 88 4.04 3.30 -1.95
CA PHE A 88 3.37 4.44 -1.34
C PHE A 88 2.86 5.36 -2.43
N TYR A 89 1.60 5.73 -2.35
CA TYR A 89 0.99 6.71 -3.23
C TYR A 89 0.37 7.83 -2.40
N ASP A 90 0.91 9.04 -2.59
CA ASP A 90 0.40 10.28 -2.01
C ASP A 90 -0.19 11.14 -3.12
N PHE A 91 -1.46 11.50 -2.99
CA PHE A 91 -2.15 12.26 -4.02
C PHE A 91 -3.26 13.16 -3.48
N ASN A 92 -3.50 14.24 -4.20
CA ASN A 92 -4.63 15.13 -3.99
C ASN A 92 -5.81 14.63 -4.83
N VAL A 93 -6.92 14.33 -4.16
CA VAL A 93 -8.17 13.95 -4.81
C VAL A 93 -9.25 14.97 -4.51
N THR A 94 -9.97 15.35 -5.55
CA THR A 94 -11.17 16.18 -5.48
C THR A 94 -12.40 15.31 -5.71
N LYS A 95 -13.30 15.29 -4.72
CA LYS A 95 -14.63 14.67 -4.83
C LYS A 95 -15.65 15.76 -5.11
N ASN A 96 -16.25 15.73 -6.29
CA ASN A 96 -17.34 16.62 -6.69
C ASN A 96 -18.67 15.89 -6.56
N SER A 97 -19.54 16.34 -5.67
CA SER A 97 -20.91 15.84 -5.56
C SER A 97 -21.89 16.74 -6.32
N TRP A 98 -22.92 16.15 -6.94
CA TRP A 98 -23.97 16.89 -7.67
C TRP A 98 -24.76 17.88 -6.78
N LEU A 99 -24.68 17.74 -5.45
CA LEU A 99 -25.35 18.58 -4.45
C LEU A 99 -24.52 19.78 -3.94
N ILE A 100 -23.51 20.25 -4.69
CA ILE A 100 -22.76 21.52 -4.49
C ILE A 100 -21.54 21.45 -3.53
N LEU A 101 -21.26 20.32 -2.90
CA LEU A 101 -20.04 20.16 -2.09
C LEU A 101 -18.92 19.53 -2.93
N SER A 102 -17.92 20.34 -3.31
CA SER A 102 -16.61 19.83 -3.74
C SER A 102 -15.66 19.84 -2.55
N SER A 103 -14.97 18.73 -2.32
CA SER A 103 -13.90 18.67 -1.33
C SER A 103 -12.63 18.12 -1.96
N SER A 104 -11.53 18.83 -1.73
CA SER A 104 -10.18 18.42 -2.13
C SER A 104 -9.41 18.02 -0.88
N LYS A 105 -8.77 16.86 -0.92
CA LYS A 105 -7.99 16.35 0.21
C LYS A 105 -6.77 15.58 -0.28
N GLN A 106 -5.66 15.77 0.43
CA GLN A 106 -4.49 14.91 0.29
C GLN A 106 -4.72 13.58 1.02
N VAL A 107 -4.53 12.48 0.30
CA VAL A 107 -4.78 11.13 0.79
C VAL A 107 -3.64 10.20 0.43
N HIS A 108 -3.50 9.12 1.20
CA HIS A 108 -2.39 8.18 1.06
C HIS A 108 -2.86 6.74 0.95
N VAL A 109 -2.12 5.96 0.15
CA VAL A 109 -2.33 4.52 -0.02
C VAL A 109 -0.98 3.80 0.10
N TYR A 110 -0.95 2.74 0.90
CA TYR A 110 0.20 1.86 1.06
C TYR A 110 -0.16 0.48 0.53
N SER A 111 0.40 0.10 -0.61
CA SER A 111 0.16 -1.20 -1.24
C SER A 111 1.38 -2.10 -1.06
N PRO A 112 1.24 -3.28 -0.41
CA PRO A 112 2.36 -4.21 -0.32
C PRO A 112 2.70 -4.78 -1.70
N VAL A 113 3.99 -4.75 -2.06
CA VAL A 113 4.51 -5.24 -3.35
C VAL A 113 5.61 -6.30 -3.18
N GLY A 114 6.06 -6.56 -1.95
CA GLY A 114 7.06 -7.58 -1.66
C GLY A 114 7.55 -7.54 -0.21
N MET A 115 8.69 -8.19 0.03
CA MET A 115 9.41 -8.14 1.31
C MET A 115 10.74 -7.41 1.18
N GLU A 116 11.14 -6.77 2.28
CA GLU A 116 12.45 -6.16 2.44
C GLU A 116 13.13 -6.73 3.70
N TYR A 117 14.41 -7.04 3.57
CA TYR A 117 15.21 -7.65 4.64
C TYR A 117 16.37 -6.74 5.04
N ILE A 118 16.47 -6.42 6.33
CA ILE A 118 17.61 -5.73 6.93
C ILE A 118 18.46 -6.77 7.66
N MET A 119 19.70 -6.97 7.22
CA MET A 119 20.61 -8.00 7.74
C MET A 119 21.85 -7.36 8.38
N LYS A 120 22.30 -7.91 9.52
CA LYS A 120 23.52 -7.50 10.23
C LYS A 120 24.34 -8.70 10.71
#